data_AF-A0A966X4Z9-F1
#
_entry.id   AF-A0A966X4Z9-F1
#
_cell.length_a   1.000
_cell.length_b   1.000
_cell.length_c   1.000
_cell.angle_alpha   90.00
_cell.angle_beta   90.00
_cell.angle_gamma   90.00
#
_symmetry.space_group_name_H-M   'P 1'
#
loop_
_entity.id
_entity.type
_entity.pdbx_description
1 polymer ?
#
loop_
_entity_poly.entity_id
_entity_poly.type
_entity_poly.pdbx_seq_one_letter_code
_entity_poly.pdbx_strand_id
1 'polypeptide(L)'
;LDEPLYQTLPTARIGHGGAGKAINLMHLASQSSGLLPHSYTNFIEERSDYDSMIKKLRHAPFICRPGACYSYQNVAFSLIGDAIERRSEITYQAFVEKKIFSPLGMQDAWLGKKAPPGRELVSPHVRTKAGWRAARPNNQYYKVLPAAGVNASIADMKRWLEALLGLTPLLAPELLEQIGRKQVDYKAHQGHYPRSAPLSETGYAMGFRTFAYRQVPGFLHHGGYIRGMRSEMILHPPTGMGLAFLTNSEPDRLNRLSLAFADWVVDQALIRAD
;
A
#
# COMPACT_ATOMS: atom_id res chain seq x y z
N LEU A 1 18.10 2.08 1.31
CA LEU A 1 16.92 1.26 1.70
C LEU A 1 17.31 0.12 2.64
N ASP A 2 18.53 -0.40 2.50
CA ASP A 2 19.00 -1.58 3.24
C ASP A 2 19.70 -1.28 4.56
N GLU A 3 20.05 0.00 4.80
CA GLU A 3 20.61 0.47 6.07
C GLU A 3 19.69 0.16 7.25
N PRO A 4 20.24 -0.31 8.38
CA PRO A 4 19.46 -0.52 9.59
C PRO A 4 18.66 0.71 10.01
N LEU A 5 17.37 0.52 10.27
CA LEU A 5 16.42 1.59 10.55
C LEU A 5 16.86 2.45 11.73
N TYR A 6 17.49 1.84 12.74
CA TYR A 6 17.97 2.54 13.94
C TYR A 6 19.03 3.62 13.64
N GLN A 7 19.71 3.56 12.49
CA GLN A 7 20.67 4.61 12.09
C GLN A 7 19.95 5.88 11.65
N THR A 8 18.77 5.74 11.03
CA THR A 8 17.93 6.89 10.63
C THR A 8 16.98 7.30 11.76
N LEU A 9 16.37 6.33 12.45
CA LEU A 9 15.39 6.52 13.51
C LEU A 9 15.85 5.81 14.81
N PRO A 10 16.81 6.38 15.56
CA PRO A 10 17.39 5.73 16.73
C PRO A 10 16.40 5.48 17.88
N THR A 11 15.29 6.22 17.90
CA THR A 11 14.21 6.09 18.89
C THR A 11 13.15 5.07 18.48
N ALA A 12 13.07 4.69 17.20
CA ALA A 12 12.12 3.70 16.70
C ALA A 12 12.63 2.28 17.00
N ARG A 13 12.26 1.74 18.16
CA ARG A 13 12.58 0.38 18.56
C ARG A 13 11.47 -0.58 18.13
N ILE A 14 11.84 -1.61 17.36
CA ILE A 14 10.89 -2.62 16.86
C ILE A 14 11.25 -3.99 17.45
N GLY A 15 10.28 -4.58 18.15
CA GLY A 15 10.41 -5.81 18.92
C GLY A 15 11.54 -5.80 19.95
N HIS A 16 11.80 -6.97 20.52
CA HIS A 16 12.88 -7.19 21.49
C HIS A 16 14.01 -8.03 20.85
N GLY A 17 15.26 -7.76 21.26
CA GLY A 17 16.44 -8.53 20.85
C GLY A 17 17.09 -8.08 19.54
N GLY A 18 17.98 -8.92 19.00
CA GLY A 18 18.81 -8.58 17.84
C GLY A 18 18.06 -8.43 16.51
N ALA A 19 16.90 -9.07 16.35
CA ALA A 19 16.10 -9.04 15.12
C ALA A 19 15.62 -7.62 14.76
N GLY A 20 15.22 -6.83 15.77
CA GLY A 20 14.83 -5.42 15.56
C GLY A 20 15.94 -4.55 14.97
N LYS A 21 17.21 -4.84 15.29
CA LYS A 21 18.37 -4.11 14.76
C LYS A 21 18.62 -4.38 13.27
N ALA A 22 18.08 -5.47 12.74
CA ALA A 22 18.23 -5.85 11.32
C ALA A 22 17.11 -5.29 10.43
N ILE A 23 16.06 -4.69 11.01
CA ILE A 23 14.99 -4.06 10.21
C ILE A 23 15.57 -2.84 9.49
N ASN A 24 15.20 -2.67 8.22
CA ASN A 24 15.54 -1.55 7.36
C ASN A 24 14.29 -1.07 6.61
N LEU A 25 14.40 -0.01 5.80
CA LEU A 25 13.26 0.54 5.06
C LEU A 25 12.73 -0.42 4.00
N MET A 26 13.57 -1.26 3.40
CA MET A 26 13.11 -2.29 2.46
C MET A 26 12.20 -3.31 3.15
N HIS A 27 12.55 -3.76 4.36
CA HIS A 27 11.73 -4.68 5.15
C HIS A 27 10.36 -4.09 5.50
N LEU A 28 10.30 -2.79 5.77
CA LEU A 28 9.03 -2.09 6.00
C LEU A 28 8.21 -1.98 4.71
N ALA A 29 8.81 -1.48 3.63
CA ALA A 29 8.14 -1.25 2.35
C ALA A 29 7.61 -2.54 1.72
N SER A 30 8.30 -3.65 1.94
CA SER A 30 7.93 -4.98 1.43
C SER A 30 7.12 -5.85 2.38
N GLN A 31 6.68 -5.30 3.52
CA GLN A 31 5.92 -6.04 4.53
C GLN A 31 6.63 -7.33 4.98
N SER A 32 7.96 -7.29 5.07
CA SER A 32 8.82 -8.42 5.43
C SER A 32 9.55 -8.22 6.76
N SER A 33 9.04 -7.31 7.61
CA SER A 33 9.60 -7.05 8.95
C SER A 33 9.67 -8.29 9.86
N GLY A 34 8.83 -9.29 9.61
CA GLY A 34 8.73 -10.52 10.40
C GLY A 34 7.96 -10.39 11.71
N LEU A 35 7.34 -9.23 11.97
CA LEU A 35 6.43 -9.02 13.10
C LEU A 35 5.17 -9.88 12.98
N LEU A 36 4.50 -10.20 14.07
CA LEU A 36 3.18 -10.86 14.03
C LEU A 36 2.16 -10.01 13.25
N PRO A 37 1.47 -10.52 12.21
CA PRO A 37 0.57 -9.76 11.33
C PRO A 37 -0.41 -8.86 12.07
N HIS A 38 -0.63 -7.65 11.53
CA HIS A 38 -1.55 -6.67 12.10
C HIS A 38 -1.27 -6.29 13.56
N SER A 39 -0.03 -6.48 14.03
CA SER A 39 0.37 -6.06 15.38
C SER A 39 -0.01 -4.60 15.57
N TYR A 40 -0.88 -4.39 16.54
CA TYR A 40 -1.39 -3.09 16.93
C TYR A 40 -2.26 -2.34 15.89
N THR A 41 -2.77 -3.03 14.86
CA THR A 41 -3.81 -2.47 13.97
C THR A 41 -5.09 -2.17 14.75
N ASN A 42 -5.41 -2.98 15.76
CA ASN A 42 -6.48 -2.70 16.72
C ASN A 42 -6.26 -1.38 17.48
N PHE A 43 -5.01 -0.95 17.73
CA PHE A 43 -4.75 0.34 18.39
C PHE A 43 -5.01 1.56 17.50
N ILE A 44 -4.93 1.38 16.18
CA ILE A 44 -5.46 2.37 15.23
C ILE A 44 -6.97 2.48 15.49
N GLU A 45 -7.68 1.36 15.60
CA GLU A 45 -9.13 1.36 15.83
C GLU A 45 -9.54 1.85 17.24
N GLU A 46 -8.69 1.64 18.25
CA GLU A 46 -8.86 2.08 19.65
C GLU A 46 -8.46 3.55 19.92
N ARG A 47 -8.12 4.32 18.87
CA ARG A 47 -7.82 5.76 18.93
C ARG A 47 -6.53 6.19 19.64
N SER A 48 -5.53 5.31 19.76
CA SER A 48 -4.21 5.69 20.29
C SER A 48 -3.54 6.79 19.44
N ASP A 49 -2.74 7.65 20.03
CA ASP A 49 -1.87 8.57 19.29
C ASP A 49 -0.74 7.81 18.56
N TYR A 50 -0.16 8.44 17.55
CA TYR A 50 0.87 7.81 16.69
C TYR A 50 2.10 7.38 17.50
N ASP A 51 2.63 8.26 18.36
CA ASP A 51 3.81 7.99 19.17
C ASP A 51 3.60 6.79 20.10
N SER A 52 2.41 6.66 20.70
CA SER A 52 2.05 5.51 21.51
C SER A 52 2.04 4.21 20.70
N MET A 53 1.52 4.22 19.47
CA MET A 53 1.54 3.06 18.57
C MET A 53 2.98 2.66 18.20
N ILE A 54 3.82 3.63 17.83
CA ILE A 54 5.24 3.36 17.52
C ILE A 54 5.99 2.84 18.74
N LYS A 55 5.79 3.44 19.93
CA LYS A 55 6.43 2.96 21.18
C LYS A 55 6.04 1.52 21.50
N LYS A 56 4.82 1.08 21.17
CA LYS A 56 4.39 -0.31 21.36
C LYS A 56 5.07 -1.30 20.43
N LEU A 57 5.53 -0.87 19.24
CA LEU A 57 6.26 -1.77 18.32
C LEU A 57 7.46 -2.44 19.00
N ARG A 58 8.08 -1.81 20.01
CA ARG A 58 9.16 -2.43 20.79
C ARG A 58 8.77 -3.73 21.47
N HIS A 59 7.47 -3.97 21.71
CA HIS A 59 6.94 -5.18 22.34
C HIS A 59 6.33 -6.16 21.32
N ALA A 60 6.37 -5.83 20.02
CA ALA A 60 5.84 -6.70 18.99
C ALA A 60 6.66 -8.01 18.91
N PRO A 61 6.01 -9.18 18.93
CA PRO A 61 6.69 -10.45 18.74
C PRO A 61 7.07 -10.65 17.27
N PHE A 62 8.19 -11.34 17.03
CA PHE A 62 8.59 -11.80 15.71
C PHE A 62 8.09 -13.23 15.48
N ILE A 63 7.55 -13.49 14.29
CA ILE A 63 7.19 -14.84 13.82
C ILE A 63 8.24 -15.42 12.87
N CYS A 64 9.12 -14.57 12.32
CA CYS A 64 10.25 -14.94 11.49
C CYS A 64 11.33 -13.86 11.57
N ARG A 65 12.51 -14.12 11.00
CA ARG A 65 13.57 -13.11 10.87
C ARG A 65 13.16 -12.04 9.84
N PRO A 66 13.59 -10.77 9.98
CA PRO A 66 13.37 -9.76 8.93
C PRO A 66 13.82 -10.25 7.55
N GLY A 67 13.01 -9.99 6.53
CA GLY A 67 13.17 -10.46 5.16
C GLY A 67 12.68 -11.90 4.89
N ALA A 68 12.48 -12.73 5.93
CA ALA A 68 12.22 -14.16 5.73
C ALA A 68 10.75 -14.51 5.46
N CYS A 69 9.80 -13.67 5.85
CA CYS A 69 8.38 -13.94 5.64
C CYS A 69 7.55 -12.67 5.48
N TYR A 70 6.48 -12.78 4.70
CA TYR A 70 5.48 -11.73 4.56
C TYR A 70 4.61 -11.63 5.82
N SER A 71 4.48 -10.42 6.34
CA SER A 71 3.59 -10.06 7.43
C SER A 71 3.19 -8.59 7.33
N TYR A 72 1.90 -8.35 7.08
CA TYR A 72 1.38 -7.01 6.82
C TYR A 72 1.23 -6.17 8.09
N GLN A 73 1.82 -4.97 8.10
CA GLN A 73 1.91 -4.07 9.25
C GLN A 73 1.68 -2.60 8.87
N ASN A 74 0.51 -2.04 9.18
CA ASN A 74 0.26 -0.61 8.92
C ASN A 74 1.11 0.33 9.81
N VAL A 75 1.23 -0.02 11.09
CA VAL A 75 1.96 0.81 12.07
C VAL A 75 3.46 0.83 11.76
N ALA A 76 4.06 -0.34 11.53
CA ALA A 76 5.49 -0.41 11.18
C ALA A 76 5.78 0.22 9.81
N PHE A 77 4.90 0.06 8.82
CA PHE A 77 5.03 0.71 7.51
C PHE A 77 5.07 2.24 7.61
N SER A 78 4.37 2.81 8.60
CA SER A 78 4.32 4.26 8.80
C SER A 78 5.66 4.88 9.23
N LEU A 79 6.59 4.10 9.76
CA LEU A 79 7.95 4.56 10.07
C LEU A 79 8.73 5.00 8.81
N ILE A 80 8.27 4.63 7.61
CA ILE A 80 8.82 5.17 6.35
C ILE A 80 8.61 6.70 6.29
N GLY A 81 7.45 7.18 6.78
CA GLY A 81 7.16 8.61 6.88
C GLY A 81 8.17 9.30 7.79
N ASP A 82 8.37 8.80 9.00
CA ASP A 82 9.34 9.33 9.96
C ASP A 82 10.76 9.38 9.38
N ALA A 83 11.16 8.34 8.64
CA ALA A 83 12.47 8.29 7.99
C ALA A 83 12.60 9.35 6.88
N ILE A 84 11.54 9.57 6.10
CA ILE A 84 11.48 10.63 5.09
C ILE A 84 11.57 12.00 5.76
N GLU A 85 10.81 12.25 6.82
CA GLU A 85 10.83 13.51 7.57
C GLU A 85 12.23 13.79 8.13
N ARG A 86 12.85 12.77 8.74
CA ARG A 86 14.19 12.89 9.32
C ARG A 86 15.26 13.25 8.29
N ARG A 87 15.14 12.74 7.05
CA ARG A 87 16.12 12.93 5.97
C ARG A 87 15.85 14.19 5.15
N SER A 88 14.59 14.57 4.98
CA SER A 88 14.18 15.70 4.14
C SER A 88 13.94 17.00 4.91
N GLU A 89 13.87 16.92 6.23
CA GLU A 89 13.63 18.06 7.15
C GLU A 89 12.30 18.78 6.89
N ILE A 90 11.37 18.13 6.20
CA ILE A 90 9.99 18.57 5.98
C ILE A 90 9.03 17.46 6.37
N THR A 91 7.78 17.81 6.66
CA THR A 91 6.75 16.82 7.01
C THR A 91 6.51 15.84 5.86
N TYR A 92 6.07 14.62 6.17
CA TYR A 92 5.74 13.60 5.17
C TYR A 92 4.69 14.12 4.19
N GLN A 93 3.71 14.88 4.70
CA GLN A 93 2.71 15.55 3.88
C GLN A 93 3.33 16.54 2.89
N ALA A 94 4.23 17.42 3.36
CA ALA A 94 4.90 18.37 2.49
C ALA A 94 5.82 17.66 1.47
N PHE A 95 6.45 16.55 1.87
CA PHE A 95 7.27 15.75 0.98
C PHE A 95 6.45 15.13 -0.15
N VAL A 96 5.36 14.43 0.16
CA VAL A 96 4.50 13.80 -0.85
C VAL A 96 3.87 14.84 -1.77
N GLU A 97 3.41 15.97 -1.25
CA GLU A 97 2.91 17.08 -2.06
C GLU A 97 4.00 17.54 -3.05
N LYS A 98 5.18 17.90 -2.54
CA LYS A 98 6.28 18.45 -3.34
C LYS A 98 6.89 17.47 -4.33
N LYS A 99 6.94 16.18 -3.99
CA LYS A 99 7.70 15.16 -4.75
C LYS A 99 6.81 14.25 -5.59
N ILE A 100 5.50 14.19 -5.33
CA ILE A 100 4.59 13.28 -6.03
C ILE A 100 3.40 14.06 -6.58
N PHE A 101 2.60 14.70 -5.72
CA PHE A 101 1.33 15.29 -6.17
C PHE A 101 1.54 16.48 -7.11
N SER A 102 2.36 17.46 -6.73
CA SER A 102 2.58 18.64 -7.57
C SER A 102 3.26 18.29 -8.90
N PRO A 103 4.34 17.47 -8.97
CA PRO A 103 4.97 17.10 -10.23
C PRO A 103 4.06 16.31 -11.19
N LEU A 104 3.10 15.53 -10.69
CA LEU A 104 2.14 14.80 -11.52
C LEU A 104 0.90 15.64 -11.87
N GLY A 105 0.72 16.79 -11.23
CA GLY A 105 -0.49 17.59 -11.35
C GLY A 105 -1.71 16.91 -10.72
N MET A 106 -1.51 16.20 -9.60
CA MET A 106 -2.60 15.58 -8.83
C MET A 106 -3.31 16.64 -7.98
N GLN A 107 -4.27 17.34 -8.57
CA GLN A 107 -4.85 18.57 -8.02
C GLN A 107 -5.90 18.34 -6.94
N ASP A 108 -6.46 17.13 -6.85
CA ASP A 108 -7.45 16.74 -5.85
C ASP A 108 -6.84 15.88 -4.74
N ALA A 109 -5.54 15.59 -4.77
CA ALA A 109 -4.89 14.69 -3.84
C ALA A 109 -4.40 15.40 -2.58
N TRP A 110 -4.65 14.83 -1.41
CA TRP A 110 -4.09 15.32 -0.15
C TRP A 110 -3.86 14.21 0.86
N LEU A 111 -3.04 14.49 1.86
CA LEU A 111 -2.85 13.65 3.03
C LEU A 111 -3.64 14.20 4.21
N GLY A 112 -4.29 13.30 4.95
CA GLY A 112 -4.95 13.63 6.20
C GLY A 112 -6.46 13.83 6.11
N LYS A 113 -7.06 14.05 7.28
CA LYS A 113 -8.51 13.98 7.47
C LYS A 113 -9.28 15.12 6.80
N LYS A 114 -8.76 16.34 6.89
CA LYS A 114 -9.50 17.55 6.51
C LYS A 114 -9.22 17.85 5.04
N ALA A 115 -10.27 17.84 4.23
CA ALA A 115 -10.17 18.28 2.85
C ALA A 115 -9.74 19.76 2.80
N PRO A 116 -8.73 20.11 1.98
CA PRO A 116 -8.43 21.51 1.68
C PRO A 116 -9.61 22.23 1.02
N PRO A 117 -9.67 23.57 1.07
CA PRO A 117 -10.68 24.34 0.33
C PRO A 117 -10.73 23.94 -1.15
N GLY A 118 -11.95 23.77 -1.68
CA GLY A 118 -12.17 23.37 -3.08
C GLY A 118 -12.03 21.87 -3.37
N ARG A 119 -11.72 21.04 -2.37
CA ARG A 119 -11.70 19.57 -2.50
C ARG A 119 -12.82 18.96 -1.67
N GLU A 120 -13.41 17.89 -2.20
CA GLU A 120 -14.52 17.19 -1.55
C GLU A 120 -14.15 15.78 -1.14
N LEU A 121 -14.59 15.37 0.06
CA LEU A 121 -14.47 14.00 0.53
C LEU A 121 -15.83 13.33 0.49
N VAL A 122 -15.92 12.24 -0.26
CA VAL A 122 -17.15 11.43 -0.33
C VAL A 122 -17.45 10.74 0.99
N SER A 123 -18.72 10.57 1.33
CA SER A 123 -19.12 9.84 2.54
C SER A 123 -18.97 8.33 2.34
N PRO A 124 -18.42 7.59 3.32
CA PRO A 124 -18.31 6.13 3.25
C PRO A 124 -19.67 5.47 3.48
N HIS A 125 -19.92 4.29 2.91
CA HIS A 125 -21.16 3.54 3.09
C HIS A 125 -20.90 2.09 3.50
N VAL A 126 -21.67 1.61 4.48
CA VAL A 126 -21.62 0.22 4.97
C VAL A 126 -22.97 -0.47 4.74
N ARG A 127 -22.93 -1.77 4.46
CA ARG A 127 -24.13 -2.58 4.27
C ARG A 127 -24.75 -2.91 5.63
N THR A 128 -26.03 -2.64 5.79
CA THR A 128 -26.82 -3.01 6.97
C THR A 128 -27.96 -3.94 6.57
N LYS A 129 -28.69 -4.50 7.56
CA LYS A 129 -29.91 -5.29 7.29
C LYS A 129 -30.96 -4.51 6.49
N ALA A 130 -30.97 -3.18 6.60
CA ALA A 130 -31.89 -2.29 5.90
C ALA A 130 -31.32 -1.69 4.60
N GLY A 131 -30.19 -2.22 4.11
CA GLY A 131 -29.50 -1.70 2.92
C GLY A 131 -28.28 -0.83 3.26
N TRP A 132 -27.80 -0.09 2.27
CA TRP A 132 -26.62 0.77 2.39
C TRP A 132 -26.91 2.00 3.24
N ARG A 133 -26.00 2.35 4.15
CA ARG A 133 -26.10 3.56 4.98
C ARG A 133 -24.75 4.26 5.06
N ALA A 134 -24.79 5.58 5.08
CA ALA A 134 -23.62 6.40 5.35
C ALA A 134 -23.01 6.01 6.70
N ALA A 135 -21.69 5.82 6.72
CA ALA A 135 -20.89 5.54 7.88
C ALA A 135 -20.11 6.79 8.29
N ARG A 136 -19.61 6.80 9.54
CA ARG A 136 -18.64 7.81 9.98
C ARG A 136 -17.23 7.33 9.59
N PRO A 137 -16.41 8.16 8.92
CA PRO A 137 -15.03 7.82 8.63
C PRO A 137 -14.27 7.47 9.92
N ASN A 138 -13.51 6.36 9.89
CA ASN A 138 -12.59 6.07 10.96
C ASN A 138 -11.36 6.99 10.83
N ASN A 139 -11.40 8.10 11.56
CA ASN A 139 -10.36 9.13 11.50
C ASN A 139 -8.98 8.67 11.98
N GLN A 140 -8.87 7.50 12.61
CA GLN A 140 -7.62 7.03 13.18
C GLN A 140 -6.62 6.57 12.11
N TYR A 141 -7.10 6.16 10.92
CA TYR A 141 -6.24 5.84 9.78
C TYR A 141 -5.41 7.05 9.31
N TYR A 142 -5.86 8.29 9.59
CA TYR A 142 -5.07 9.50 9.32
C TYR A 142 -3.94 9.76 10.32
N LYS A 143 -3.79 8.93 11.36
CA LYS A 143 -2.61 8.96 12.24
C LYS A 143 -1.45 8.13 11.71
N VAL A 144 -1.67 7.32 10.68
CA VAL A 144 -0.69 6.46 10.02
C VAL A 144 -0.62 6.83 8.55
N LEU A 145 -0.24 8.08 8.28
CA LEU A 145 -0.35 8.71 6.96
C LEU A 145 0.27 7.90 5.82
N PRO A 146 1.48 7.32 5.96
CA PRO A 146 2.06 6.51 4.89
C PRO A 146 1.25 5.24 4.57
N ALA A 147 0.54 4.67 5.55
CA ALA A 147 -0.21 3.43 5.37
C ALA A 147 -1.64 3.64 4.84
N ALA A 148 -2.31 4.74 5.22
CA ALA A 148 -3.74 4.92 4.92
C ALA A 148 -4.20 6.40 4.82
N GLY A 149 -3.28 7.35 4.68
CA GLY A 149 -3.59 8.77 4.80
C GLY A 149 -3.96 9.51 3.52
N VAL A 150 -3.80 8.88 2.35
CA VAL A 150 -3.98 9.53 1.05
C VAL A 150 -5.46 9.56 0.66
N ASN A 151 -5.92 10.74 0.25
CA ASN A 151 -7.15 10.94 -0.50
C ASN A 151 -6.80 11.41 -1.91
N ALA A 152 -7.47 10.89 -2.93
CA ALA A 152 -7.25 11.27 -4.32
C ALA A 152 -8.52 11.01 -5.16
N SER A 153 -8.72 11.80 -6.21
CA SER A 153 -9.76 11.55 -7.21
C SER A 153 -9.32 10.45 -8.19
N ILE A 154 -10.25 9.92 -8.97
CA ILE A 154 -9.90 8.95 -10.03
C ILE A 154 -9.00 9.57 -11.11
N ALA A 155 -9.14 10.88 -11.36
CA ALA A 155 -8.29 11.62 -12.30
C ALA A 155 -6.85 11.72 -11.80
N ASP A 156 -6.66 11.89 -10.50
CA ASP A 156 -5.33 11.87 -9.88
C ASP A 156 -4.72 10.47 -9.85
N MET A 157 -5.53 9.45 -9.54
CA MET A 157 -5.07 8.06 -9.58
C MET A 157 -4.66 7.61 -10.98
N LYS A 158 -5.28 8.16 -12.04
CA LYS A 158 -4.82 7.96 -13.42
C LYS A 158 -3.39 8.48 -13.60
N ARG A 159 -3.07 9.69 -13.13
CA ARG A 159 -1.72 10.28 -13.22
C ARG A 159 -0.70 9.46 -12.44
N TRP A 160 -1.10 8.95 -11.28
CA TRP A 160 -0.26 8.04 -10.50
C TRP A 160 0.01 6.72 -11.21
N LEU A 161 -1.00 6.13 -11.86
CA LEU A 161 -0.83 4.95 -12.71
C LEU A 161 0.12 5.21 -13.89
N GLU A 162 -0.04 6.34 -14.58
CA GLU A 162 0.86 6.74 -15.68
C GLU A 162 2.32 6.82 -15.19
N ALA A 163 2.57 7.36 -14.00
CA ALA A 163 3.91 7.39 -13.42
C ALA A 163 4.45 5.99 -13.10
N LEU A 164 3.65 5.12 -12.49
CA LEU A 164 4.05 3.73 -12.18
C LEU A 164 4.25 2.86 -13.42
N LEU A 165 3.64 3.22 -14.55
CA LEU A 165 3.84 2.57 -15.85
C LEU A 165 5.03 3.16 -16.63
N GLY A 166 5.74 4.14 -16.08
CA GLY A 166 6.86 4.81 -16.75
C GLY A 166 6.43 5.73 -17.90
N LEU A 167 5.17 6.15 -17.94
CA LEU A 167 4.63 7.07 -18.95
C LEU A 167 4.90 8.54 -18.61
N THR A 168 5.54 8.79 -17.46
CA THR A 168 5.98 10.12 -17.03
C THR A 168 7.43 10.05 -16.54
N PRO A 169 8.20 11.14 -16.61
CA PRO A 169 9.61 11.14 -16.19
C PRO A 169 9.80 11.20 -14.66
N LEU A 170 8.73 11.11 -13.86
CA LEU A 170 8.84 11.26 -12.39
C LEU A 170 9.69 10.16 -11.76
N LEU A 171 9.51 8.92 -12.21
CA LEU A 171 10.19 7.74 -11.68
C LEU A 171 11.19 7.23 -12.70
N ALA A 172 12.46 7.13 -12.31
CA ALA A 172 13.49 6.55 -13.16
C ALA A 172 13.19 5.06 -13.45
N PRO A 173 13.56 4.53 -14.63
CA PRO A 173 13.33 3.12 -14.97
C PRO A 173 13.84 2.13 -13.92
N GLU A 174 15.01 2.39 -13.34
CA GLU A 174 15.63 1.53 -12.32
C GLU A 174 14.80 1.51 -11.03
N LEU A 175 14.16 2.63 -10.69
CA LEU A 175 13.26 2.71 -9.54
C LEU A 175 11.95 1.97 -9.81
N LEU A 176 11.40 2.04 -11.03
CA LEU A 176 10.22 1.26 -11.41
C LEU A 176 10.49 -0.25 -11.32
N GLU A 177 11.65 -0.69 -11.80
CA GLU A 177 12.07 -2.09 -11.65
C GLU A 177 12.21 -2.48 -10.17
N GLN A 178 12.81 -1.62 -9.35
CA GLN A 178 12.96 -1.87 -7.92
C GLN A 178 11.62 -1.95 -7.19
N ILE A 179 10.65 -1.08 -7.54
CA ILE A 179 9.30 -1.10 -6.98
C ILE A 179 8.59 -2.42 -7.28
N GLY A 180 8.72 -2.94 -8.50
CA GLY A 180 8.08 -4.17 -8.95
C GLY A 180 8.80 -5.46 -8.53
N ARG A 181 10.06 -5.38 -8.10
CA ARG A 181 10.87 -6.55 -7.75
C ARG A 181 10.38 -7.22 -6.46
N LYS A 182 9.95 -8.48 -6.58
CA LYS A 182 9.57 -9.33 -5.42
C LYS A 182 10.69 -9.35 -4.37
N GLN A 183 10.34 -9.04 -3.13
CA GLN A 183 11.26 -9.06 -1.98
C GLN A 183 11.00 -10.27 -1.06
N VAL A 184 9.74 -10.71 -0.97
CA VAL A 184 9.34 -11.81 -0.09
C VAL A 184 8.22 -12.61 -0.71
N ASP A 185 8.17 -13.91 -0.44
CA ASP A 185 7.07 -14.76 -0.89
C ASP A 185 5.79 -14.44 -0.10
N TYR A 186 4.69 -14.35 -0.85
CA TYR A 186 3.36 -14.07 -0.33
C TYR A 186 2.46 -15.26 -0.69
N LYS A 187 1.81 -15.86 0.29
CA LYS A 187 0.84 -16.93 0.03
C LYS A 187 -0.48 -16.31 -0.42
N ALA A 188 -0.76 -16.29 -1.72
CA ALA A 188 -1.94 -15.65 -2.32
C ALA A 188 -3.29 -16.07 -1.71
N HIS A 189 -3.37 -17.29 -1.17
CA HIS A 189 -4.58 -17.82 -0.54
C HIS A 189 -4.83 -17.33 0.89
N GLN A 190 -4.06 -16.36 1.40
CA GLN A 190 -4.33 -15.65 2.66
C GLN A 190 -5.50 -14.64 2.53
N GLY A 191 -6.53 -14.96 1.74
CA GLY A 191 -7.82 -14.27 1.74
C GLY A 191 -8.01 -13.12 0.75
N HIS A 192 -7.00 -12.72 -0.03
CA HIS A 192 -7.20 -11.68 -1.06
C HIS A 192 -7.74 -12.23 -2.37
N TYR A 193 -7.24 -13.39 -2.81
CA TYR A 193 -7.64 -14.00 -4.07
C TYR A 193 -8.40 -15.30 -3.84
N PRO A 194 -9.38 -15.64 -4.71
CA PRO A 194 -9.99 -16.96 -4.72
C PRO A 194 -8.94 -18.05 -4.83
N ARG A 195 -9.15 -19.20 -4.17
CA ARG A 195 -8.23 -20.35 -4.26
C ARG A 195 -8.09 -20.90 -5.69
N SER A 196 -9.12 -20.72 -6.51
CA SER A 196 -9.14 -21.13 -7.91
C SER A 196 -8.44 -20.16 -8.86
N ALA A 197 -7.95 -19.01 -8.38
CA ALA A 197 -7.28 -18.05 -9.25
C ALA A 197 -5.97 -18.66 -9.78
N PRO A 198 -5.70 -18.59 -11.11
CA PRO A 198 -4.51 -19.17 -11.74
C PRO A 198 -3.26 -18.31 -11.49
N LEU A 199 -2.87 -18.19 -10.21
CA LEU A 199 -1.75 -17.39 -9.74
C LEU A 199 -0.50 -18.27 -9.55
N SER A 200 0.64 -17.76 -9.98
CA SER A 200 1.97 -18.33 -9.71
C SER A 200 2.94 -17.21 -9.33
N GLU A 201 4.15 -17.57 -8.88
CA GLU A 201 5.22 -16.61 -8.54
C GLU A 201 4.79 -15.50 -7.55
N THR A 202 3.89 -15.84 -6.63
CA THR A 202 3.24 -14.86 -5.75
C THR A 202 4.20 -14.30 -4.72
N GLY A 203 4.23 -12.98 -4.60
CA GLY A 203 5.13 -12.26 -3.71
C GLY A 203 4.59 -10.92 -3.23
N TYR A 204 5.44 -10.22 -2.49
CA TYR A 204 5.25 -8.82 -2.14
C TYR A 204 6.54 -8.04 -2.42
N ALA A 205 6.39 -6.90 -3.06
CA ALA A 205 7.42 -5.93 -3.43
C ALA A 205 7.19 -4.62 -2.65
N MET A 206 7.74 -3.49 -3.09
CA MET A 206 7.58 -2.23 -2.37
C MET A 206 6.15 -1.69 -2.48
N GLY A 207 5.30 -2.03 -1.50
CA GLY A 207 3.90 -1.61 -1.47
C GLY A 207 2.98 -2.33 -2.47
N PHE A 208 3.41 -3.45 -3.06
CA PHE A 208 2.64 -4.19 -4.07
C PHE A 208 2.67 -5.69 -3.82
N ARG A 209 1.53 -6.36 -3.97
CA ARG A 209 1.51 -7.81 -4.23
C ARG A 209 2.00 -8.02 -5.65
N THR A 210 2.86 -9.00 -5.84
CA THR A 210 3.37 -9.44 -7.14
C THR A 210 2.84 -10.83 -7.46
N PHE A 211 2.57 -11.11 -8.72
CA PHE A 211 2.22 -12.46 -9.18
C PHE A 211 2.36 -12.58 -10.69
N ALA A 212 2.47 -13.82 -11.15
CA ALA A 212 2.11 -14.22 -12.50
C ALA A 212 0.66 -14.67 -12.53
N TYR A 213 -0.05 -14.36 -13.63
CA TYR A 213 -1.45 -14.73 -13.84
C TYR A 213 -1.58 -15.50 -15.15
N ARG A 214 -2.14 -16.71 -15.11
CA ARG A 214 -2.17 -17.63 -16.28
C ARG A 214 -0.79 -17.77 -16.94
N GLN A 215 0.26 -17.90 -16.11
CA GLN A 215 1.68 -17.97 -16.50
C GLN A 215 2.28 -16.70 -17.12
N VAL A 216 1.55 -15.58 -17.18
CA VAL A 216 2.10 -14.28 -17.59
C VAL A 216 2.59 -13.53 -16.35
N PRO A 217 3.92 -13.30 -16.20
CA PRO A 217 4.50 -12.63 -15.03
C PRO A 217 4.36 -11.11 -15.09
N GLY A 218 4.59 -10.44 -13.96
CA GLY A 218 4.76 -8.98 -13.92
C GLY A 218 3.56 -8.18 -13.47
N PHE A 219 2.52 -8.80 -12.90
CA PHE A 219 1.41 -8.08 -12.31
C PHE A 219 1.79 -7.50 -10.94
N LEU A 220 1.44 -6.24 -10.72
CA LEU A 220 1.54 -5.54 -9.43
C LEU A 220 0.13 -5.15 -8.97
N HIS A 221 -0.22 -5.45 -7.73
CA HIS A 221 -1.55 -5.19 -7.20
C HIS A 221 -1.53 -4.67 -5.76
N HIS A 222 -2.36 -3.66 -5.49
CA HIS A 222 -2.65 -3.25 -4.12
C HIS A 222 -4.13 -2.86 -3.97
N GLY A 223 -4.78 -3.44 -2.98
CA GLY A 223 -6.12 -3.05 -2.54
C GLY A 223 -6.04 -2.11 -1.35
N GLY A 224 -7.04 -1.24 -1.21
CA GLY A 224 -7.24 -0.38 -0.06
C GLY A 224 -8.57 -0.68 0.62
N TYR A 225 -8.56 -0.70 1.94
CA TYR A 225 -9.75 -0.86 2.75
C TYR A 225 -9.68 0.03 3.98
N ILE A 226 -10.65 0.92 4.09
CA ILE A 226 -11.05 1.54 5.34
C ILE A 226 -12.56 1.36 5.44
N ARG A 227 -13.11 1.27 6.65
CA ARG A 227 -14.55 0.99 6.81
C ARG A 227 -15.43 1.94 5.97
N GLY A 228 -16.18 1.35 5.06
CA GLY A 228 -17.09 1.99 4.12
C GLY A 228 -16.43 2.61 2.88
N MET A 229 -15.15 2.35 2.62
CA MET A 229 -14.48 2.68 1.35
C MET A 229 -13.53 1.57 0.92
N ARG A 230 -13.49 1.32 -0.38
CA ARG A 230 -12.54 0.39 -0.98
C ARG A 230 -11.89 0.99 -2.21
N SER A 231 -10.64 0.60 -2.43
CA SER A 231 -9.93 0.89 -3.66
C SER A 231 -9.20 -0.35 -4.16
N GLU A 232 -8.97 -0.42 -5.46
CA GLU A 232 -8.10 -1.42 -6.06
C GLU A 232 -7.21 -0.72 -7.08
N MET A 233 -5.96 -1.17 -7.15
CA MET A 233 -5.00 -0.77 -8.17
C MET A 233 -4.26 -2.01 -8.64
N ILE A 234 -4.33 -2.29 -9.94
CA ILE A 234 -3.56 -3.34 -10.59
C ILE A 234 -2.88 -2.78 -11.83
N LEU A 235 -1.63 -3.16 -12.05
CA LEU A 235 -0.90 -2.78 -13.24
C LEU A 235 -0.06 -3.94 -13.75
N HIS A 236 0.20 -3.89 -15.05
CA HIS A 236 1.09 -4.80 -15.77
C HIS A 236 2.05 -3.94 -16.60
N PRO A 237 3.16 -3.47 -16.00
CA PRO A 237 4.14 -2.64 -16.68
C PRO A 237 4.61 -3.17 -18.04
N PRO A 238 4.84 -4.49 -18.25
CA PRO A 238 5.29 -5.00 -19.55
C PRO A 238 4.34 -4.69 -20.72
N THR A 239 3.04 -4.53 -20.47
CA THR A 239 2.06 -4.16 -21.51
C THR A 239 1.67 -2.69 -21.47
N GLY A 240 2.16 -1.92 -20.49
CA GLY A 240 1.75 -0.52 -20.27
C GLY A 240 0.30 -0.37 -19.81
N MET A 241 -0.31 -1.42 -19.23
CA MET A 241 -1.72 -1.42 -18.85
C MET A 241 -1.89 -1.30 -17.34
N GLY A 242 -2.85 -0.49 -16.90
CA GLY A 242 -3.20 -0.35 -15.48
C GLY A 242 -4.66 -0.01 -15.26
N LEU A 243 -5.18 -0.39 -14.09
CA LEU A 243 -6.53 -0.13 -13.62
C LEU A 243 -6.47 0.42 -12.20
N ALA A 244 -7.19 1.51 -11.97
CA ALA A 244 -7.52 2.02 -10.64
C ALA A 244 -9.04 2.04 -10.50
N PHE A 245 -9.54 1.63 -9.34
CA PHE A 245 -10.95 1.64 -9.01
C PHE A 245 -11.13 2.18 -7.60
N LEU A 246 -12.07 3.12 -7.43
CA LEU A 246 -12.39 3.75 -6.16
C LEU A 246 -13.88 3.59 -5.89
N THR A 247 -14.26 3.20 -4.67
CA THR A 247 -15.66 3.16 -4.24
C THR A 247 -15.80 3.56 -2.78
N ASN A 248 -16.87 4.30 -2.48
CA ASN A 248 -17.27 4.67 -1.13
C ASN A 248 -18.25 3.65 -0.52
N SER A 249 -18.09 2.37 -0.87
CA SER A 249 -18.86 1.24 -0.37
C SER A 249 -17.99 -0.01 -0.27
N GLU A 250 -18.54 -1.11 0.29
CA GLU A 250 -17.82 -2.37 0.51
C GLU A 250 -18.39 -3.51 -0.36
N PRO A 251 -18.27 -3.44 -1.71
CA PRO A 251 -18.84 -4.48 -2.56
C PRO A 251 -18.10 -5.81 -2.40
N ASP A 252 -18.86 -6.90 -2.26
CA ASP A 252 -18.35 -8.25 -1.98
C ASP A 252 -17.44 -8.81 -3.09
N ARG A 253 -17.56 -8.30 -4.33
CA ARG A 253 -16.89 -8.85 -5.51
C ARG A 253 -15.69 -8.04 -6.00
N LEU A 254 -15.26 -7.02 -5.25
CA LEU A 254 -14.21 -6.13 -5.72
C LEU A 254 -12.88 -6.84 -6.03
N ASN A 255 -12.52 -7.86 -5.24
CA ASN A 255 -11.31 -8.65 -5.47
C ASN A 255 -11.33 -9.43 -6.80
N ARG A 256 -12.50 -9.60 -7.43
CA ARG A 256 -12.62 -10.23 -8.75
C ARG A 256 -12.33 -9.25 -9.89
N LEU A 257 -12.45 -7.94 -9.64
CA LEU A 257 -12.20 -6.92 -10.64
C LEU A 257 -10.74 -6.94 -11.10
N SER A 258 -9.79 -7.09 -10.16
CA SER A 258 -8.36 -7.17 -10.49
C SER A 258 -8.03 -8.43 -11.29
N LEU A 259 -8.67 -9.56 -11.00
CA LEU A 259 -8.48 -10.78 -11.80
C LEU A 259 -9.14 -10.69 -13.17
N ALA A 260 -10.32 -10.09 -13.29
CA ALA A 260 -10.97 -9.85 -14.58
C ALA A 260 -10.13 -8.91 -15.46
N PHE A 261 -9.49 -7.91 -14.87
CA PHE A 261 -8.51 -7.09 -15.57
C PHE A 261 -7.29 -7.90 -16.01
N ALA A 262 -6.76 -8.78 -15.14
CA ALA A 262 -5.65 -9.65 -15.49
C ALA A 262 -5.99 -10.63 -16.63
N ASP A 263 -7.20 -11.20 -16.64
CA ASP A 263 -7.73 -12.00 -17.76
C ASP A 263 -7.68 -11.19 -19.07
N TRP A 264 -8.24 -9.98 -19.05
CA TRP A 264 -8.24 -9.11 -20.22
C TRP A 264 -6.82 -8.76 -20.69
N VAL A 265 -5.90 -8.41 -19.79
CA VAL A 265 -4.50 -8.12 -20.14
C VAL A 265 -3.82 -9.34 -20.79
N VAL A 266 -4.02 -10.53 -20.22
CA VAL A 266 -3.44 -11.77 -20.79
C VAL A 266 -4.01 -12.04 -22.18
N ASP A 267 -5.32 -11.92 -22.36
CA ASP A 267 -5.96 -12.14 -23.65
C ASP A 267 -5.46 -11.12 -24.71
N GLN A 268 -5.25 -9.85 -24.32
CA GLN A 268 -4.63 -8.85 -25.21
C GLN A 268 -3.16 -9.12 -25.51
N ALA A 269 -2.39 -9.61 -24.54
CA ALA A 269 -0.98 -9.93 -24.72
C ALA A 269 -0.78 -11.12 -25.67
N LEU A 270 -1.64 -12.14 -25.57
CA LEU A 270 -1.63 -13.29 -26.47
C LEU A 270 -1.95 -12.88 -27.91
N ILE A 271 -2.95 -12.01 -28.12
CA ILE A 271 -3.29 -11.49 -29.46
C ILE A 271 -2.13 -10.75 -30.13
N ARG A 272 -1.26 -10.07 -29.36
CA ARG A 272 -0.12 -9.32 -29.90
C ARG A 272 1.10 -10.18 -30.21
N ALA A 273 1.11 -11.43 -29.76
CA ALA A 273 2.21 -12.37 -29.96
C ALA A 273 2.04 -13.22 -31.23
N ASP A 274 0.83 -13.26 -31.80
CA ASP A 274 0.48 -13.88 -33.08
C ASP A 274 0.56 -12.85 -34.24
#